data_AF-A0A7J7EL72-F1
#
_entry.id   AF-A0A7J7EL72-F1
#
_cell.length_a   1.000
_cell.length_b   1.000
_cell.length_c   1.000
_cell.angle_alpha   90.00
_cell.angle_beta   90.00
_cell.angle_gamma   90.00
#
_symmetry.space_group_name_H-M   'P 1'
#
loop_
_entity.id
_entity.type
_entity.pdbx_description
1 polymer ?
#
loop_
_entity_poly.entity_id
_entity_poly.type
_entity_poly.pdbx_seq_one_letter_code
_entity_poly.pdbx_strand_id
1 'polypeptide(L)' 'MVDVKCLSDYELQNELDKLGFSPGPILPSTRKVYEKKLVQLLVSAPCASPAMNGHRELDRAQDRDDSEGTLMSCTAR' A
#
# COMPACT_ATOMS: atom_id res chain seq x y z
N MET A 1 15.13 -14.92 -11.66
CA MET A 1 14.30 -13.82 -11.12
C MET A 1 15.24 -12.86 -10.40
N VAL A 2 15.10 -11.55 -10.61
CA VAL A 2 15.88 -10.55 -9.87
C VAL A 2 15.39 -10.58 -8.42
N ASP A 3 16.28 -10.86 -7.47
CA ASP A 3 15.93 -10.75 -6.05
C ASP A 3 16.06 -9.30 -5.61
N VAL A 4 14.91 -8.64 -5.50
CA VAL A 4 14.79 -7.23 -5.13
C VAL A 4 15.35 -6.90 -3.75
N LYS A 5 15.36 -7.86 -2.81
CA LYS A 5 15.82 -7.64 -1.43
C LYS A 5 17.34 -7.76 -1.29
N CYS A 6 17.99 -8.45 -2.22
CA CYS A 6 19.43 -8.56 -2.30
C CYS A 6 20.09 -7.37 -3.02
N LEU A 7 19.32 -6.45 -3.59
CA LEU A 7 19.85 -5.26 -4.24
C LEU A 7 20.38 -4.26 -3.21
N SER A 8 21.52 -3.66 -3.52
CA SER A 8 21.99 -2.47 -2.83
C SER A 8 21.13 -1.26 -3.22
N ASP A 9 21.20 -0.18 -2.44
CA ASP A 9 20.48 1.06 -2.71
C ASP A 9 20.77 1.63 -4.09
N TYR A 10 22.04 1.56 -4.51
CA TYR A 10 22.47 2.01 -5.83
C TYR A 10 21.89 1.14 -6.95
N GLU A 11 21.91 -0.18 -6.79
CA GLU A 11 21.36 -1.12 -7.76
C GLU A 11 19.84 -0.97 -7.89
N LEU A 12 19.14 -0.82 -6.76
CA LEU A 12 17.70 -0.56 -6.72
C LEU A 12 17.34 0.74 -7.45
N GLN A 13 18.13 1.80 -7.25
CA GLN A 13 17.95 3.06 -7.96
C GLN A 13 18.20 2.91 -9.47
N ASN A 14 19.26 2.24 -9.87
CA ASN A 14 19.61 2.03 -11.28
C ASN A 14 18.54 1.20 -12.01
N GLU A 15 18.00 0.15 -11.39
CA GLU A 15 16.92 -0.64 -11.99
C GLU A 15 15.62 0.14 -12.13
N LEU A 16 15.30 1.02 -11.17
CA LEU A 16 14.16 1.93 -11.30
C LEU A 16 14.37 2.96 -12.42
N ASP A 17 15.58 3.52 -12.53
CA ASP A 17 15.92 4.52 -13.54
C ASP A 17 15.84 3.94 -14.96
N LYS A 18 16.32 2.71 -15.16
CA LYS A 18 16.19 1.96 -16.43
C LYS A 18 14.73 1.77 -16.87
N LEU A 19 13.80 1.76 -15.91
CA LEU A 19 12.36 1.66 -16.15
C LEU A 19 11.69 3.05 -16.30
N GLY A 20 12.47 4.13 -16.32
CA GLY A 20 12.00 5.51 -16.45
C GLY A 20 11.49 6.12 -15.14
N PHE A 21 11.82 5.53 -13.99
CA PHE A 21 11.46 6.07 -12.68
C PHE A 21 12.71 6.58 -11.97
N SER A 22 12.82 7.89 -11.76
CA SER A 22 13.94 8.51 -11.05
C SER A 22 13.61 8.66 -9.55
N PRO A 23 14.05 7.74 -8.67
CA PRO A 23 13.80 7.83 -7.24
C PRO A 23 14.66 8.92 -6.59
N GLY A 24 14.16 9.47 -5.48
CA GLY A 24 14.95 10.32 -4.60
C GLY A 24 15.96 9.53 -3.74
N PRO A 25 16.50 10.11 -2.66
CA PRO A 25 17.42 9.41 -1.77
C PRO A 25 16.78 8.14 -1.20
N ILE A 26 17.52 7.01 -1.29
CA ILE A 26 17.08 5.73 -0.73
C ILE A 26 17.38 5.75 0.78
N LEU A 27 16.34 5.96 1.58
CA LEU A 27 16.38 5.83 3.03
C LEU A 27 15.87 4.45 3.45
N PRO A 28 16.24 3.93 4.64
CA PRO A 28 15.72 2.66 5.14
C PRO A 28 14.18 2.62 5.20
N SER A 29 13.55 3.75 5.52
CA SER A 29 12.09 3.91 5.55
C SER A 29 11.44 3.87 4.15
N THR A 30 12.14 4.37 3.13
CA THR A 30 11.63 4.43 1.76
C THR A 30 12.08 3.24 0.90
N ARG A 31 13.12 2.50 1.27
CA ARG A 31 13.67 1.36 0.53
C ARG A 31 12.57 0.34 0.19
N LYS A 32 11.74 -0.01 1.16
CA LYS A 32 10.61 -0.94 0.98
C LYS A 32 9.59 -0.47 -0.07
N VAL A 33 9.39 0.84 -0.19
CA VAL A 33 8.48 1.42 -1.19
C VAL A 33 9.08 1.26 -2.60
N TYR A 34 10.38 1.52 -2.73
CA TYR A 34 11.09 1.37 -4.00
C TYR A 34 11.21 -0.09 -4.46
N GLU A 35 11.47 -1.03 -3.55
CA GLU A 35 11.44 -2.47 -3.85
C GLU A 35 10.07 -2.91 -4.40
N LYS A 36 8.98 -2.50 -3.73
CA LYS A 36 7.61 -2.79 -4.17
C LYS A 36 7.34 -2.18 -5.55
N LYS A 37 7.83 -0.96 -5.79
CA LYS A 37 7.70 -0.27 -7.08
C LYS A 37 8.45 -1.01 -8.19
N LEU A 38 9.65 -1.49 -7.93
CA LEU A 38 10.43 -2.27 -8.90
C LEU A 38 9.71 -3.58 -9.26
N VAL A 39 9.21 -4.34 -8.27
CA VAL A 39 8.40 -5.54 -8.54
C VAL A 39 7.18 -5.19 -9.39
N GLN A 40 6.49 -4.09 -9.07
CA GLN A 40 5.30 -3.68 -9.80
C GLN A 40 5.59 -3.32 -11.27
N LEU A 41 6.71 -2.64 -11.53
CA LEU A 41 7.15 -2.28 -12.88
C LEU A 41 7.69 -3.48 -13.68
N LEU A 42 8.22 -4.50 -13.01
CA LEU A 42 8.63 -5.75 -13.65
C LEU A 42 7.44 -6.66 -13.99
N VAL A 43 6.41 -6.66 -13.13
CA VAL A 43 5.20 -7.49 -13.28
C VAL A 43 4.19 -6.85 -14.24
N SER A 44 4.04 -5.53 -14.19
CA SER A 44 3.16 -4.79 -15.09
C SER A 44 4.01 -4.27 -16.24
N ALA A 45 3.70 -4.63 -17.49
CA ALA A 45 4.32 -4.02 -18.67
C ALA A 45 4.36 -2.49 -18.52
N PRO A 46 5.37 -1.78 -19.07
CA PRO A 46 5.59 -0.35 -18.83
C PRO A 46 4.52 0.50 -19.51
N CYS A 47 3.32 0.49 -18.94
CA CYS A 47 2.17 1.25 -19.37
C CYS A 47 1.73 2.07 -18.15
N ALA A 48 2.25 3.30 -18.10
CA ALA A 48 1.76 4.44 -17.33
C ALA A 48 1.49 4.25 -15.82
N SER A 49 2.43 4.74 -15.01
CA SER A 49 2.26 5.34 -13.69
C SER A 49 1.17 4.79 -12.74
N PRO A 50 1.53 3.94 -11.76
CA PRO A 50 0.65 3.68 -10.62
C PRO A 50 0.91 4.74 -9.55
N ALA A 51 0.26 5.91 -9.68
CA ALA A 51 0.00 6.80 -8.57
C ALA A 51 -1.25 6.30 -7.84
N MET A 52 -1.13 5.20 -7.09
CA MET A 52 -2.19 4.78 -6.17
C MET A 52 -1.55 4.04 -5.00
N ASN A 53 -1.18 4.79 -3.97
CA ASN A 53 -1.27 4.28 -2.61
C ASN A 53 -2.02 5.32 -1.77
N GLY A 54 -3.20 5.74 -2.26
CA GLY A 54 -4.24 6.24 -1.39
C GLY A 54 -4.79 5.04 -0.63
N HIS A 55 -4.44 4.94 0.65
CA HIS A 55 -5.17 4.30 1.74
C HIS A 55 -6.29 3.33 1.29
N ARG A 56 -6.02 2.02 1.28
CA ARG A 56 -7.08 1.01 1.24
C ARG A 56 -7.84 1.11 2.56
N GLU A 57 -8.90 1.92 2.53
CA GLU A 57 -9.95 1.98 3.53
C GLU A 57 -10.41 0.54 3.79
N LEU A 58 -10.04 0.02 4.96
CA LEU A 58 -10.64 -1.18 5.51
C LEU A 58 -11.95 -0.75 6.18
N ASP A 59 -12.91 -0.27 5.39
CA ASP A 59 -14.29 -0.22 5.85
C ASP A 59 -14.83 -1.65 5.78
N ARG A 60 -14.75 -2.32 6.92
CA ARG A 60 -15.59 -3.47 7.19
C ARG A 60 -16.10 -3.32 8.61
N ALA A 61 -17.02 -2.38 8.80
CA ALA A 61 -17.97 -2.47 9.89
C ALA A 61 -18.70 -3.82 9.73
N GLN A 62 -18.26 -4.83 10.48
CA GLN A 62 -19.07 -6.02 10.70
C GLN A 62 -20.19 -5.60 11.65
N ASP A 63 -21.30 -5.14 11.08
CA ASP A 63 -22.58 -5.16 11.76
C ASP A 63 -22.90 -6.63 12.05
N ARG A 64 -22.68 -7.03 13.30
CA ARG A 64 -23.23 -8.26 13.86
C ARG A 64 -24.39 -7.85 14.75
N ASP A 65 -25.57 -8.03 14.18
CA ASP A 65 -26.85 -8.30 14.84
C ASP A 65 -26.66 -9.15 16.11
N ASP A 66 -26.98 -8.58 17.27
CA ASP A 66 -27.34 -9.31 18.48
C ASP A 66 -28.63 -8.71 19.02
N SER A 67 -29.60 -9.61 19.19
CA SER A 67 -30.99 -9.34 19.53
C SER A 67 -31.18 -8.83 20.96
N GLU A 68 -32.41 -8.35 21.19
CA GLU A 68 -33.17 -8.31 22.45
C GLU A 68 -32.76 -7.38 23.61
N GLY A 69 -33.40 -6.21 23.65
CA GLY A 69 -33.49 -5.35 24.83
C GLY A 69 -34.56 -4.26 24.72
N THR A 70 -35.76 -4.60 24.23
CA THR A 70 -36.91 -3.68 24.29
C THR A 70 -37.38 -3.56 25.75
N LEU A 71 -37.52 -2.31 26.22
CA LEU A 71 -38.29 -1.85 27.39
C LEU A 71 -37.51 -1.57 28.70
N MET A 72 -37.11 -0.31 28.88
CA MET A 72 -37.19 0.47 30.15
C MET A 72 -36.74 1.90 29.86
N SER A 73 -37.34 3.01 30.28
CA SER A 73 -38.61 3.33 30.92
C SER A 73 -38.62 4.85 31.17
N CYS A 74 -39.80 5.48 31.03
CA CYS A 74 -40.26 6.73 31.68
C CYS A 74 -39.62 8.09 31.32
N THR A 75 -40.34 8.92 30.55
CA THR A 75 -40.32 10.38 30.71
C THR A 75 -41.68 10.88 31.17
N ALA A 76 -41.63 11.69 32.23
CA ALA A 76 -42.74 12.22 33.00
C ALA A 76 -43.64 13.19 32.21
N ARG A 77 -44.92 13.23 32.57
CA ARG A 77 -45.81 14.37 32.32
C ARG A 77 -46.15 15.00 33.65
#